data_AF-A0A7Y3AW50-F1
#
_entry.id   AF-A0A7Y3AW50-F1
#
_cell.length_a   1.000
_cell.length_b   1.000
_cell.length_c   1.000
_cell.angle_alpha   90.00
_cell.angle_beta   90.00
_cell.angle_gamma   90.00
#
_symmetry.space_group_name_H-M   'P 1'
#
loop_
_entity.id
_entity.type
_entity.pdbx_description
1 polymer ?
#
loop_
_entity_poly.entity_id
_entity_poly.type
_entity_poly.pdbx_seq_one_letter_code
_entity_poly.pdbx_strand_id
1 'polypeptide(L)'
;MRKFYGFSLLLLTLFSCLNPENEELKEGRWSAQLEVMDKELLPFNFDLKKEHSGYVINIYNAEETIHVDEIDINNDSIKIKMPAFEGYISGTFSDSAIKGDFIKESLDRIVPFNAVFGDSTRFRSSENARLNVSGIWETKFSPDTEDEYLAKGIFSQEKNRVSGTFRTNTGDYRYLEGIVDGDSLRLSTFDGAHAFLFTAKVTDSSLTGTFYSGNHFKEPFIAHRNDQFELADAESLTFLKEGYEELQFSFPNTSDVLVSLEDPRFNDKVVVIQIMGTWCPNCLDETKFLSEYVKTRKRDNFEVVALAFEYAKTKDLAFKRIERLKNRVGVPYPILLAQYGSSDKIKANEKLPMLNHILSYPTTIFIDKRGKVRKIHTG
;
A
#
# COMPACT_ATOMS: atom_id res chain seq x y z
N MET A 1 66.28 59.95 15.68
CA MET A 1 65.47 60.05 16.91
C MET A 1 63.99 60.22 16.55
N ARG A 2 63.17 59.18 16.76
CA ARG A 2 61.79 59.28 17.27
C ARG A 2 61.22 57.88 17.45
N LYS A 3 61.09 57.49 18.72
CA LYS A 3 60.28 56.36 19.19
C LYS A 3 58.82 56.65 18.89
N PHE A 4 58.04 55.65 18.49
CA PHE A 4 56.60 55.65 18.80
C PHE A 4 56.13 54.24 19.17
N TYR A 5 55.31 54.25 20.21
CA TYR A 5 54.84 53.14 21.02
C TYR A 5 53.77 52.32 20.32
N GLY A 6 53.65 51.06 20.73
CA GLY A 6 52.68 50.11 20.20
C GLY A 6 51.23 50.42 20.55
N PHE A 7 50.35 49.68 19.89
CA PHE A 7 49.01 49.39 20.39
C PHE A 7 48.65 47.98 19.91
N SER A 8 48.61 47.04 20.85
CA SER A 8 48.09 45.69 20.64
C SER A 8 46.57 45.80 20.56
N LEU A 9 46.00 45.58 19.37
CA LEU A 9 44.55 45.54 19.19
C LEU A 9 44.10 44.09 19.34
N LEU A 10 43.56 43.78 20.51
CA LEU A 10 42.92 42.50 20.83
C LEU A 10 41.61 42.41 20.03
N LEU A 11 41.62 41.63 18.94
CA LEU A 11 40.44 41.38 18.12
C LEU A 11 39.59 40.28 18.80
N LEU A 12 38.67 40.68 19.68
CA LEU A 12 37.59 39.83 20.18
C LEU A 12 36.52 39.70 19.08
N THR A 13 36.66 38.70 18.21
CA THR A 13 35.57 38.31 17.32
C THR A 13 34.52 37.56 18.13
N LEU A 14 33.46 38.28 18.48
CA LEU A 14 32.21 37.75 19.02
C LEU A 14 31.65 36.72 18.03
N PHE A 15 31.81 35.43 18.34
CA PHE A 15 30.97 34.39 17.75
C PHE A 15 29.55 34.61 18.26
N SER A 16 28.77 35.36 17.50
CA SER A 16 27.32 35.37 17.62
C SER A 16 26.83 33.97 17.25
N CYS A 17 26.56 33.14 18.26
CA CYS A 17 25.69 31.98 18.11
C CYS A 17 24.32 32.51 17.68
N LEU A 18 24.07 32.55 16.38
CA LEU A 18 22.72 32.47 15.85
C LEU A 18 22.18 31.13 16.33
N ASN A 19 21.28 31.16 17.32
CA ASN A 19 20.44 30.01 17.59
C ASN A 19 19.70 29.73 16.27
N PRO A 20 19.86 28.56 15.65
CA PRO A 20 18.99 28.21 14.53
C PRO A 20 17.57 28.27 15.07
N GLU A 21 16.73 29.13 14.50
CA GLU A 21 15.29 28.95 14.64
C GLU A 21 15.03 27.52 14.17
N ASN A 22 14.56 26.66 15.07
CA ASN A 22 14.11 25.34 14.69
C ASN A 22 12.97 25.56 13.70
N GLU A 23 13.23 25.30 12.42
CA GLU A 23 12.19 25.36 11.40
C GLU A 23 11.10 24.38 11.82
N GLU A 24 9.90 24.89 12.09
CA GLU A 24 8.74 24.07 12.44
C GLU A 24 7.86 23.87 11.21
N LEU A 25 7.37 22.65 11.00
CA LEU A 25 6.44 22.34 9.92
C LEU A 25 5.11 23.05 10.16
N LYS A 26 4.59 23.75 9.14
CA LYS A 26 3.25 24.34 9.20
C LYS A 26 2.17 23.26 9.27
N GLU A 27 1.30 23.42 10.26
CA GLU A 27 0.09 22.62 10.40
C GLU A 27 -0.94 22.99 9.33
N GLY A 28 -1.62 21.98 8.78
CA GLY A 28 -2.66 22.13 7.77
C GLY A 28 -2.45 21.23 6.55
N ARG A 29 -3.02 21.65 5.41
CA ARG A 29 -3.06 20.87 4.17
C ARG A 29 -1.76 21.01 3.38
N TRP A 30 -1.25 19.87 2.93
CA TRP A 30 -0.09 19.74 2.05
C TRP A 30 -0.48 19.05 0.74
N SER A 31 0.15 19.48 -0.36
CA SER A 31 0.14 18.78 -1.64
C SER A 31 1.48 18.09 -1.82
N ALA A 32 1.45 16.76 -1.84
CA ALA A 32 2.59 15.90 -2.08
C ALA A 32 2.60 15.37 -3.50
N GLN A 33 3.79 15.06 -4.00
CA GLN A 33 4.00 14.47 -5.32
C GLN A 33 5.15 13.47 -5.26
N LEU A 34 4.98 12.37 -5.98
CA LEU A 34 6.04 11.42 -6.30
C LEU A 34 6.37 11.50 -7.81
N GLU A 35 7.65 11.54 -8.15
CA GLU A 35 8.10 11.45 -9.54
C GLU A 35 8.14 9.98 -9.97
N VAL A 36 7.11 9.55 -10.72
CA VAL A 36 7.00 8.18 -11.24
C VAL A 36 7.75 8.05 -12.58
N MET A 37 7.62 6.93 -13.29
CA MET A 37 8.29 6.76 -14.59
C MET A 37 7.95 7.90 -15.57
N ASP A 38 8.86 8.13 -16.52
CA ASP A 38 8.75 9.19 -17.53
C ASP A 38 8.69 10.63 -16.96
N LYS A 39 9.06 10.81 -15.68
CA LYS A 39 8.96 12.08 -14.93
C LYS A 39 7.52 12.58 -14.75
N GLU A 40 6.55 11.67 -14.88
CA GLU A 40 5.17 11.98 -14.53
C GLU A 40 5.06 12.20 -13.02
N LEU A 41 4.12 13.04 -12.61
CA LEU A 41 3.91 13.40 -11.22
C LEU A 41 2.65 12.72 -10.70
N LEU A 42 2.81 11.89 -9.69
CA LEU A 42 1.71 11.31 -8.92
C LEU A 42 1.41 12.22 -7.72
N PRO A 43 0.31 12.98 -7.73
CA PRO A 43 -0.06 13.83 -6.61
C PRO A 43 -0.89 13.08 -5.57
N PHE A 44 -0.74 13.47 -4.30
CA PHE A 44 -1.67 13.11 -3.23
C PHE A 44 -1.68 14.23 -2.18
N ASN A 45 -2.70 14.24 -1.33
CA ASN A 45 -2.81 15.25 -0.28
C ASN A 45 -2.69 14.61 1.09
N PHE A 46 -2.18 15.39 2.03
CA PHE A 46 -2.22 15.03 3.44
C PHE A 46 -2.44 16.25 4.32
N ASP A 47 -2.99 16.04 5.52
CA ASP A 47 -3.02 17.05 6.58
C ASP A 47 -1.93 16.71 7.60
N LEU A 48 -1.16 17.72 8.00
CA LEU A 48 -0.16 17.64 9.05
C LEU A 48 -0.65 18.40 10.27
N LYS A 49 -0.53 17.79 11.45
CA LYS A 49 -0.90 18.39 12.74
C LYS A 49 0.17 18.13 13.78
N LYS A 50 0.33 19.07 14.71
CA LYS A 50 1.20 18.93 15.87
C LYS A 50 0.36 18.47 17.06
N GLU A 51 0.69 17.30 17.59
CA GLU A 51 0.11 16.74 18.81
C GLU A 51 1.14 16.76 19.95
N HIS A 52 0.70 16.41 21.16
CA HIS A 52 1.58 16.38 22.34
C HIS A 52 2.77 15.42 22.18
N SER A 53 2.60 14.34 21.42
CA SER A 53 3.61 13.31 21.16
C SER A 53 4.51 13.58 19.95
N GLY A 54 4.27 14.66 19.19
CA GLY A 54 4.98 14.95 17.95
C GLY A 54 4.02 15.31 16.81
N TYR A 55 4.48 15.16 15.57
CA TYR A 55 3.61 15.39 14.41
C TYR A 55 2.83 14.14 14.04
N VAL A 56 1.63 14.34 13.50
CA VAL A 56 0.82 13.31 12.84
C VAL A 56 0.44 13.76 11.44
N ILE A 57 0.32 12.80 10.54
CA ILE A 57 -0.09 13.01 9.15
C ILE A 57 -1.34 12.16 8.86
N ASN A 58 -2.32 12.75 8.18
CA ASN A 58 -3.43 12.02 7.59
C ASN A 58 -3.34 12.12 6.07
N ILE A 59 -2.97 11.02 5.40
CA ILE A 59 -2.94 10.93 3.94
C ILE A 59 -4.33 10.60 3.42
N TYR A 60 -4.75 11.22 2.32
CA TYR A 60 -6.08 11.06 1.75
C TYR A 60 -6.04 10.37 0.38
N ASN A 61 -6.95 9.41 0.16
CA ASN A 61 -7.21 8.76 -1.12
C ASN A 61 -8.72 8.52 -1.26
N ALA A 62 -9.45 9.43 -1.91
CA ALA A 62 -10.91 9.35 -1.99
C ALA A 62 -11.57 9.10 -0.62
N GLU A 63 -12.13 7.90 -0.39
CA GLU A 63 -12.77 7.51 0.88
C GLU A 63 -11.79 7.02 1.96
N GLU A 64 -10.55 6.70 1.59
CA GLU A 64 -9.54 6.23 2.51
C GLU A 64 -8.77 7.40 3.15
N THR A 65 -8.57 7.27 4.47
CA THR A 65 -7.64 8.10 5.22
C THR A 65 -6.63 7.22 5.93
N ILE A 66 -5.34 7.50 5.72
CA ILE A 66 -4.23 6.76 6.34
C ILE A 66 -3.60 7.64 7.40
N HIS A 67 -3.71 7.19 8.65
CA HIS A 67 -3.11 7.86 9.80
C HIS A 67 -1.66 7.43 10.01
N VAL A 68 -0.76 8.41 10.07
CA VAL A 68 0.67 8.24 10.24
C VAL A 68 1.12 9.01 11.48
N ASP A 69 1.63 8.28 12.46
CA ASP A 69 2.00 8.73 13.80
C ASP A 69 3.49 8.48 14.13
N GLU A 70 4.24 7.92 13.19
CA GLU A 70 5.69 7.68 13.31
C GLU A 70 6.47 8.66 12.43
N ILE A 71 6.70 9.85 12.97
CA ILE A 71 7.43 10.95 12.32
C ILE A 71 8.64 11.33 13.16
N ASP A 72 9.83 11.02 12.66
CA ASP A 72 11.10 11.37 13.31
C ASP A 72 11.63 12.67 12.68
N ILE A 73 11.87 13.69 13.49
CA ILE A 73 12.47 14.97 13.08
C ILE A 73 13.79 15.17 13.82
N ASN A 74 14.84 15.53 13.09
CA ASN A 74 16.14 15.88 13.64
C ASN A 74 16.75 17.03 12.84
N ASN A 75 16.84 18.22 13.44
CA ASN A 75 17.17 19.47 12.75
C ASN A 75 16.25 19.68 11.53
N ASP A 76 16.82 19.79 10.33
CA ASP A 76 16.13 19.93 9.05
C ASP A 76 15.78 18.59 8.40
N SER A 77 16.08 17.45 9.04
CA SER A 77 15.76 16.12 8.53
C SER A 77 14.42 15.62 9.06
N ILE A 78 13.67 14.95 8.18
CA ILE A 78 12.39 14.31 8.48
C ILE A 78 12.37 12.88 7.94
N LYS A 79 11.83 11.96 8.75
CA LYS A 79 11.51 10.59 8.34
C LYS A 79 10.08 10.24 8.75
N ILE A 80 9.24 9.92 7.78
CA ILE A 80 7.83 9.56 7.95
C ILE A 80 7.68 8.06 7.64
N LYS A 81 7.46 7.23 8.66
CA LYS A 81 7.30 5.77 8.48
C LYS A 81 5.85 5.41 8.24
N MET A 82 5.56 4.67 7.17
CA MET A 82 4.19 4.25 6.88
C MET A 82 3.69 3.27 7.95
N PRO A 83 2.40 3.33 8.34
CA PRO A 83 1.90 2.64 9.53
C PRO A 83 1.91 1.12 9.40
N ALA A 84 1.47 0.58 8.26
CA ALA A 84 1.32 -0.87 8.05
C ALA A 84 2.44 -1.49 7.19
N PHE A 85 3.13 -0.70 6.38
CA PHE A 85 4.04 -1.20 5.35
C PHE A 85 5.50 -0.80 5.61
N GLU A 86 6.44 -1.41 4.90
CA GLU A 86 7.88 -1.10 5.04
C GLU A 86 8.26 0.29 4.52
N GLY A 87 7.40 0.89 3.68
CA GLY A 87 7.70 2.15 3.01
C GLY A 87 7.88 3.31 4.00
N TYR A 88 8.82 4.20 3.70
CA TYR A 88 8.98 5.44 4.46
C TYR A 88 9.40 6.58 3.54
N ILE A 89 9.04 7.80 3.92
CA ILE A 89 9.56 9.02 3.30
C ILE A 89 10.76 9.49 4.14
N SER A 90 11.87 9.83 3.50
CA SER A 90 13.05 10.37 4.16
C SER A 90 13.56 11.56 3.38
N GLY A 91 13.87 12.66 4.05
CA GLY A 91 14.28 13.88 3.38
C GLY A 91 14.67 15.01 4.32
N THR A 92 14.67 16.21 3.75
CA THR A 92 14.77 17.46 4.49
C THR A 92 13.48 18.27 4.36
N PHE A 93 13.26 19.18 5.28
CA PHE A 93 12.11 20.05 5.28
C PHE A 93 12.49 21.50 5.58
N SER A 94 11.63 22.39 5.11
CA SER A 94 11.48 23.74 5.65
C SER A 94 10.07 23.90 6.22
N ASP A 95 9.75 25.10 6.71
CA ASP A 95 8.42 25.42 7.24
C ASP A 95 7.25 25.10 6.29
N SER A 96 7.49 25.07 4.98
CA SER A 96 6.49 25.02 3.91
C SER A 96 6.82 24.08 2.76
N ALA A 97 7.94 23.37 2.83
CA ALA A 97 8.33 22.39 1.82
C ALA A 97 8.96 21.15 2.47
N ILE A 98 8.72 19.99 1.89
CA ILE A 98 9.45 18.75 2.21
C ILE A 98 10.04 18.22 0.91
N LYS A 99 11.31 17.84 0.90
CA LYS A 99 12.00 17.25 -0.24
C LYS A 99 12.74 16.01 0.20
N GLY A 100 12.63 14.93 -0.57
CA GLY A 100 13.33 13.69 -0.25
C GLY A 100 12.89 12.56 -1.16
N ASP A 101 12.78 11.38 -0.58
CA ASP A 101 12.46 10.16 -1.31
C ASP A 101 11.48 9.28 -0.53
N PHE A 102 10.59 8.61 -1.23
CA PHE A 102 9.85 7.45 -0.74
C PHE A 102 10.65 6.17 -1.02
N ILE A 103 10.97 5.42 0.03
CA ILE A 103 11.95 4.34 0.00
C ILE A 103 11.29 3.02 0.44
N LYS A 104 11.53 1.94 -0.32
CA LYS A 104 11.19 0.54 0.04
C LYS A 104 12.44 -0.33 -0.07
N GLU A 105 13.10 -0.58 1.06
CA GLU A 105 14.41 -1.23 1.12
C GLU A 105 14.42 -2.67 0.61
N SER A 106 13.39 -3.47 0.91
CA SER A 106 13.39 -4.88 0.44
C SER A 106 13.27 -5.02 -1.07
N LEU A 107 12.77 -3.98 -1.74
CA LEU A 107 12.59 -3.94 -3.18
C LEU A 107 13.65 -3.09 -3.89
N ASP A 108 14.58 -2.49 -3.14
CA ASP A 108 15.59 -1.57 -3.64
C ASP A 108 14.98 -0.41 -4.47
N ARG A 109 13.82 0.11 -4.02
CA ARG A 109 13.06 1.18 -4.69
C ARG A 109 13.19 2.51 -3.97
N ILE A 110 13.49 3.56 -4.72
CA ILE A 110 13.60 4.95 -4.26
C ILE A 110 12.85 5.82 -5.27
N VAL A 111 11.80 6.52 -4.83
CA VAL A 111 10.97 7.38 -5.69
C VAL A 111 11.06 8.82 -5.17
N PRO A 112 11.49 9.80 -5.99
CA PRO A 112 11.61 11.18 -5.54
C PRO A 112 10.29 11.73 -5.01
N PHE A 113 10.34 12.39 -3.87
CA PHE A 113 9.20 12.93 -3.13
C PHE A 113 9.36 14.43 -2.91
N ASN A 114 8.29 15.18 -3.15
CA ASN A 114 8.20 16.59 -2.78
C ASN A 114 6.82 16.89 -2.20
N ALA A 115 6.75 17.76 -1.20
CA ALA A 115 5.48 18.30 -0.70
C ALA A 115 5.57 19.80 -0.44
N VAL A 116 4.46 20.51 -0.67
CA VAL A 116 4.35 21.95 -0.45
C VAL A 116 3.10 22.26 0.37
N PHE A 117 3.26 23.15 1.35
CA PHE A 117 2.17 23.61 2.22
C PHE A 117 1.20 24.55 1.50
N GLY A 118 -0.10 24.41 1.79
CA GLY A 118 -1.12 25.40 1.43
C GLY A 118 -1.80 25.22 0.07
N ASP A 119 -1.30 24.35 -0.81
CA ASP A 119 -2.03 23.93 -2.02
C ASP A 119 -2.85 22.66 -1.70
N SER A 120 -4.18 22.75 -1.79
CA SER A 120 -5.08 21.61 -1.60
C SER A 120 -5.41 20.88 -2.90
N THR A 121 -4.88 21.33 -4.04
CA THR A 121 -5.26 20.86 -5.36
C THR A 121 -4.47 19.60 -5.73
N ARG A 122 -5.11 18.42 -5.71
CA ARG A 122 -4.48 17.17 -6.18
C ARG A 122 -4.09 17.27 -7.66
N PHE A 123 -5.07 17.53 -8.52
CA PHE A 123 -4.86 17.75 -9.94
C PHE A 123 -5.44 19.10 -10.32
N ARG A 124 -4.62 19.95 -10.96
CA ARG A 124 -5.10 21.21 -11.52
C ARG A 124 -5.97 20.92 -12.73
N SER A 125 -7.10 21.60 -12.80
CA SER A 125 -8.06 21.55 -13.90
C SER A 125 -8.09 22.89 -14.62
N SER A 126 -8.12 22.84 -15.95
CA SER A 126 -8.20 23.99 -16.85
C SER A 126 -9.52 24.06 -17.61
N GLU A 127 -10.23 22.93 -17.71
CA GLU A 127 -11.48 22.77 -18.43
C GLU A 127 -12.51 22.01 -17.58
N ASN A 128 -13.80 22.22 -17.85
CA ASN A 128 -14.82 21.32 -17.33
C ASN A 128 -14.71 19.97 -18.05
N ALA A 129 -15.03 18.89 -17.34
CA ALA A 129 -15.12 17.56 -17.92
C ALA A 129 -16.10 17.57 -19.10
N ARG A 130 -15.63 17.16 -20.28
CA ARG A 130 -16.46 17.05 -21.49
C ARG A 130 -17.31 15.79 -21.47
N LEU A 131 -16.83 14.76 -20.77
CA LEU A 131 -17.45 13.44 -20.69
C LEU A 131 -17.53 12.98 -19.23
N ASN A 132 -18.57 12.21 -18.92
CA ASN A 132 -18.77 11.60 -17.61
C ASN A 132 -18.26 10.16 -17.63
N VAL A 133 -17.25 9.80 -16.84
CA VAL A 133 -16.63 8.47 -16.78
C VAL A 133 -17.26 7.52 -15.78
N SER A 134 -18.34 7.91 -15.10
CA SER A 134 -19.04 7.04 -14.14
C SER A 134 -19.51 5.74 -14.79
N GLY A 135 -19.50 4.65 -14.02
CA GLY A 135 -19.97 3.34 -14.45
C GLY A 135 -18.87 2.28 -14.48
N ILE A 136 -19.17 1.16 -15.13
CA ILE A 136 -18.29 0.00 -15.21
C ILE A 136 -17.56 -0.02 -16.55
N TRP A 137 -16.27 -0.31 -16.48
CA TRP A 137 -15.37 -0.38 -17.62
C TRP A 137 -14.65 -1.73 -17.66
N GLU A 138 -14.91 -2.49 -18.72
CA GLU A 138 -14.12 -3.67 -19.06
C GLU A 138 -12.76 -3.19 -19.56
N THR A 139 -11.72 -3.48 -18.79
CA THR A 139 -10.37 -2.95 -19.00
C THR A 139 -9.40 -4.07 -19.31
N LYS A 140 -8.55 -3.86 -20.31
CA LYS A 140 -7.38 -4.68 -20.62
C LYS A 140 -6.12 -3.90 -20.30
N PHE A 141 -5.30 -4.47 -19.45
CA PHE A 141 -3.94 -4.00 -19.18
C PHE A 141 -2.96 -4.77 -20.05
N SER A 142 -1.88 -4.11 -20.47
CA SER A 142 -0.88 -4.65 -21.41
C SER A 142 -1.51 -5.34 -22.64
N PRO A 143 -2.47 -4.71 -23.33
CA PRO A 143 -3.20 -5.34 -24.44
C PRO A 143 -2.25 -5.82 -25.54
N ASP A 144 -2.61 -6.96 -26.16
CA ASP A 144 -1.87 -7.59 -27.26
C ASP A 144 -0.46 -8.07 -26.87
N THR A 145 -0.23 -8.36 -25.58
CA THR A 145 1.02 -8.91 -25.05
C THR A 145 0.80 -10.20 -24.25
N GLU A 146 1.87 -10.91 -23.91
CA GLU A 146 1.81 -12.09 -23.02
C GLU A 146 1.41 -11.74 -21.59
N ASP A 147 1.60 -10.48 -21.19
CA ASP A 147 1.25 -9.95 -19.87
C ASP A 147 -0.18 -9.38 -19.83
N GLU A 148 -1.02 -9.59 -20.85
CA GLU A 148 -2.40 -9.09 -20.88
C GLU A 148 -3.23 -9.66 -19.72
N TYR A 149 -3.95 -8.80 -19.00
CA TYR A 149 -4.96 -9.22 -18.03
C TYR A 149 -6.17 -8.28 -18.01
N LEU A 150 -7.30 -8.85 -17.58
CA LEU A 150 -8.57 -8.14 -17.46
C LEU A 150 -8.73 -7.48 -16.09
N ALA A 151 -9.38 -6.32 -16.11
CA ALA A 151 -9.80 -5.60 -14.93
C ALA A 151 -11.19 -4.98 -15.11
N LYS A 152 -11.91 -4.82 -14.00
CA LYS A 152 -13.19 -4.11 -13.92
C LYS A 152 -12.94 -2.73 -13.31
N GLY A 153 -12.90 -1.71 -14.16
CA GLY A 153 -12.90 -0.32 -13.73
C GLY A 153 -14.26 0.07 -13.19
N ILE A 154 -14.31 0.69 -12.01
CA ILE A 154 -15.54 1.14 -11.35
C ILE A 154 -15.32 2.59 -10.94
N PHE A 155 -16.00 3.52 -11.60
CA PHE A 155 -15.81 4.95 -11.36
C PHE A 155 -17.12 5.66 -10.98
N SER A 156 -16.97 6.67 -10.14
CA SER A 156 -17.99 7.67 -9.82
C SER A 156 -17.42 9.05 -10.12
N GLN A 157 -18.21 9.91 -10.77
CA GLN A 157 -17.81 11.26 -11.12
C GLN A 157 -18.83 12.30 -10.64
N GLU A 158 -18.34 13.33 -9.97
CA GLU A 158 -19.08 14.54 -9.64
C GLU A 158 -18.35 15.76 -10.23
N LYS A 159 -18.99 16.42 -11.21
CA LYS A 159 -18.36 17.49 -12.01
C LYS A 159 -17.05 16.98 -12.61
N ASN A 160 -15.91 17.58 -12.24
CA ASN A 160 -14.59 17.13 -12.70
C ASN A 160 -14.00 16.06 -11.79
N ARG A 161 -14.46 15.89 -10.55
CA ARG A 161 -13.84 14.95 -9.60
C ARG A 161 -14.27 13.53 -9.91
N VAL A 162 -13.31 12.62 -9.89
CA VAL A 162 -13.51 11.19 -10.09
C VAL A 162 -12.93 10.43 -8.92
N SER A 163 -13.67 9.44 -8.44
CA SER A 163 -13.15 8.40 -7.57
C SER A 163 -13.45 7.03 -8.15
N GLY A 164 -12.71 6.02 -7.73
CA GLY A 164 -12.99 4.64 -8.16
C GLY A 164 -11.82 3.70 -7.92
N THR A 165 -11.83 2.60 -8.66
CA THR A 165 -10.73 1.63 -8.66
C THR A 165 -10.77 0.79 -9.93
N PHE A 166 -9.73 0.00 -10.16
CA PHE A 166 -9.77 -1.15 -11.05
C PHE A 166 -9.66 -2.41 -10.20
N ARG A 167 -10.63 -3.32 -10.33
CA ARG A 167 -10.58 -4.65 -9.72
C ARG A 167 -9.98 -5.64 -10.71
N THR A 168 -9.16 -6.57 -10.26
CA THR A 168 -8.64 -7.70 -11.02
C THR A 168 -9.02 -9.00 -10.32
N ASN A 169 -8.71 -10.14 -10.94
CA ASN A 169 -8.81 -11.45 -10.30
C ASN A 169 -7.78 -11.67 -9.16
N THR A 170 -6.93 -10.67 -8.89
CA THR A 170 -5.89 -10.72 -7.84
C THR A 170 -6.00 -9.56 -6.83
N GLY A 171 -7.16 -8.90 -6.75
CA GLY A 171 -7.43 -7.80 -5.83
C GLY A 171 -7.85 -6.54 -6.54
N ASP A 172 -7.56 -5.36 -5.98
CA ASP A 172 -7.85 -4.08 -6.61
C ASP A 172 -6.70 -3.08 -6.54
N TYR A 173 -6.85 -1.96 -7.25
CA TYR A 173 -5.92 -0.82 -7.28
C TYR A 173 -6.25 0.27 -6.28
N ARG A 174 -6.94 -0.10 -5.19
CA ARG A 174 -7.21 0.74 -4.03
C ARG A 174 -8.04 1.97 -4.40
N TYR A 175 -8.20 2.85 -3.43
CA TYR A 175 -9.00 4.07 -3.53
C TYR A 175 -8.31 5.07 -4.46
N LEU A 176 -8.73 5.12 -5.74
CA LEU A 176 -8.24 6.10 -6.70
C LEU A 176 -9.02 7.40 -6.57
N GLU A 177 -8.30 8.52 -6.58
CA GLU A 177 -8.88 9.86 -6.63
C GLU A 177 -8.24 10.67 -7.76
N GLY A 178 -9.05 11.44 -8.48
CA GLY A 178 -8.53 12.42 -9.41
C GLY A 178 -9.60 13.19 -10.15
N ILE A 179 -9.35 13.49 -11.42
CA ILE A 179 -10.24 14.35 -12.22
C ILE A 179 -10.36 13.93 -13.68
N VAL A 180 -11.45 14.35 -14.32
CA VAL A 180 -11.51 14.58 -15.77
C VAL A 180 -11.30 16.07 -16.04
N ASP A 181 -10.27 16.39 -16.83
CA ASP A 181 -10.00 17.74 -17.34
C ASP A 181 -10.15 17.72 -18.87
N GLY A 182 -11.22 18.33 -19.39
CA GLY A 182 -11.57 18.21 -20.80
C GLY A 182 -11.91 16.77 -21.19
N ASP A 183 -11.02 16.14 -21.98
CA ASP A 183 -11.07 14.75 -22.44
C ASP A 183 -10.06 13.83 -21.72
N SER A 184 -9.43 14.32 -20.64
CA SER A 184 -8.28 13.65 -20.02
C SER A 184 -8.60 13.23 -18.58
N LEU A 185 -8.61 11.93 -18.33
CA LEU A 185 -8.76 11.33 -17.00
C LEU A 185 -7.38 11.19 -16.35
N ARG A 186 -7.25 11.65 -15.10
CA ARG A 186 -6.09 11.39 -14.25
C ARG A 186 -6.56 10.92 -12.90
N LEU A 187 -5.95 9.85 -12.40
CA LEU A 187 -6.26 9.25 -11.10
C LEU A 187 -4.96 8.90 -10.39
N SER A 188 -4.90 9.08 -9.08
CA SER A 188 -3.75 8.64 -8.28
C SER A 188 -4.18 8.03 -6.96
N THR A 189 -3.30 7.20 -6.41
CA THR A 189 -3.37 6.76 -5.02
C THR A 189 -1.96 6.55 -4.47
N PHE A 190 -1.78 6.90 -3.20
CA PHE A 190 -0.57 6.61 -2.43
C PHE A 190 -0.96 6.09 -1.06
N ASP A 191 -0.65 4.83 -0.78
CA ASP A 191 -1.04 4.16 0.47
C ASP A 191 0.15 3.67 1.31
N GLY A 192 1.38 4.05 0.92
CA GLY A 192 2.62 3.60 1.54
C GLY A 192 3.10 2.21 1.09
N ALA A 193 2.29 1.45 0.35
CA ALA A 193 2.70 0.26 -0.38
C ALA A 193 2.75 0.51 -1.89
N HIS A 194 1.77 1.26 -2.40
CA HIS A 194 1.56 1.62 -3.80
C HIS A 194 1.80 3.11 -4.03
N ALA A 195 2.30 3.40 -5.23
CA ALA A 195 2.40 4.73 -5.79
C ALA A 195 1.85 4.64 -7.22
N PHE A 196 0.52 4.67 -7.33
CA PHE A 196 -0.18 4.49 -8.59
C PHE A 196 -0.65 5.80 -9.21
N LEU A 197 -0.38 5.95 -10.50
CA LEU A 197 -0.90 7.03 -11.34
C LEU A 197 -1.50 6.42 -12.61
N PHE A 198 -2.72 6.83 -12.95
CA PHE A 198 -3.37 6.51 -14.22
C PHE A 198 -3.59 7.80 -14.99
N THR A 199 -3.22 7.79 -16.26
CA THR A 199 -3.54 8.87 -17.20
C THR A 199 -4.26 8.25 -18.38
N ALA A 200 -5.36 8.85 -18.86
CA ALA A 200 -6.09 8.33 -20.01
C ALA A 200 -6.79 9.41 -20.81
N LYS A 201 -6.90 9.18 -22.11
CA LYS A 201 -7.85 9.88 -22.97
C LYS A 201 -9.21 9.22 -22.88
N VAL A 202 -10.23 10.05 -22.72
CA VAL A 202 -11.64 9.68 -22.60
C VAL A 202 -12.34 9.99 -23.91
N THR A 203 -13.03 8.99 -24.45
CA THR A 203 -14.02 9.16 -25.51
C THR A 203 -15.39 8.73 -25.00
N ASP A 204 -16.44 8.85 -25.83
CA ASP A 204 -17.79 8.43 -25.47
C ASP A 204 -17.85 6.96 -24.99
N SER A 205 -16.99 6.11 -25.56
CA SER A 205 -17.04 4.64 -25.37
C SER A 205 -15.73 4.00 -24.92
N SER A 206 -14.63 4.75 -24.81
CA SER A 206 -13.32 4.18 -24.46
C SER A 206 -12.49 5.05 -23.52
N LEU A 207 -11.65 4.37 -22.73
CA LEU A 207 -10.47 4.93 -22.08
C LEU A 207 -9.24 4.33 -22.76
N THR A 208 -8.26 5.16 -23.09
CA THR A 208 -6.94 4.69 -23.56
C THR A 208 -5.88 5.43 -22.80
N GLY A 209 -5.04 4.70 -22.09
CA GLY A 209 -4.19 5.29 -21.08
C GLY A 209 -2.96 4.49 -20.72
N THR A 210 -2.25 5.02 -19.72
CA THR A 210 -1.06 4.43 -19.13
C THR A 210 -1.25 4.35 -17.61
N PHE A 211 -0.93 3.20 -17.07
CA PHE A 211 -0.78 2.97 -15.63
C PHE A 211 0.70 3.05 -15.26
N TYR A 212 1.01 3.77 -14.19
CA TYR A 212 2.33 3.90 -13.61
C TYR A 212 2.31 3.37 -12.17
N SER A 213 3.31 2.56 -11.81
CA SER A 213 3.56 2.08 -10.46
C SER A 213 4.97 2.49 -10.03
N GLY A 214 5.06 3.63 -9.35
CA GLY A 214 6.33 4.26 -9.02
C GLY A 214 7.21 4.53 -10.25
N ASN A 215 8.52 4.60 -10.04
CA ASN A 215 9.51 4.83 -11.11
C ASN A 215 10.11 3.53 -11.70
N HIS A 216 9.44 2.39 -11.54
CA HIS A 216 9.97 1.07 -11.91
C HIS A 216 9.05 0.24 -12.80
N PHE A 217 7.78 0.60 -12.92
CA PHE A 217 6.83 -0.11 -13.78
C PHE A 217 5.81 0.84 -14.38
N LYS A 218 5.46 0.57 -15.64
CA LYS A 218 4.33 1.19 -16.33
C LYS A 218 3.79 0.22 -17.38
N GLU A 219 2.51 0.36 -17.71
CA GLU A 219 1.87 -0.41 -18.78
C GLU A 219 0.72 0.36 -19.43
N PRO A 220 0.42 0.11 -20.72
CA PRO A 220 -0.76 0.66 -21.36
C PRO A 220 -2.03 -0.05 -20.90
N PHE A 221 -3.17 0.65 -20.97
CA PHE A 221 -4.48 0.02 -20.82
C PHE A 221 -5.50 0.61 -21.79
N ILE A 222 -6.47 -0.22 -22.16
CA ILE A 222 -7.63 0.16 -22.94
C ILE A 222 -8.86 -0.33 -22.18
N ALA A 223 -9.87 0.54 -22.02
CA ALA A 223 -11.12 0.18 -21.38
C ALA A 223 -12.32 0.56 -22.23
N HIS A 224 -13.37 -0.25 -22.18
CA HIS A 224 -14.64 -0.02 -22.83
C HIS A 224 -15.79 -0.08 -21.83
N ARG A 225 -16.80 0.76 -22.00
CA ARG A 225 -17.98 0.72 -21.12
C ARG A 225 -18.68 -0.62 -21.25
N ASN A 226 -18.93 -1.26 -20.11
CA ASN A 226 -19.65 -2.50 -20.05
C ASN A 226 -20.28 -2.68 -18.65
N ASP A 227 -21.52 -2.25 -18.49
CA ASP A 227 -22.25 -2.31 -17.22
C ASP A 227 -22.53 -3.74 -16.73
N GLN A 228 -22.32 -4.75 -17.58
CA GLN A 228 -22.52 -6.16 -17.25
C GLN A 228 -21.21 -6.92 -17.06
N PHE A 229 -20.05 -6.24 -17.18
CA PHE A 229 -18.77 -6.91 -17.05
C PHE A 229 -18.54 -7.38 -15.62
N GLU A 230 -18.22 -8.66 -15.47
CA GLU A 230 -17.80 -9.27 -14.22
C GLU A 230 -16.48 -10.03 -14.44
N LEU A 231 -15.63 -10.01 -13.41
CA LEU A 231 -14.43 -10.81 -13.37
C LEU A 231 -14.79 -12.27 -13.12
N ALA A 232 -13.85 -13.18 -13.40
CA ALA A 232 -14.07 -14.59 -13.08
C ALA A 232 -14.31 -14.78 -11.58
N ASP A 233 -15.15 -15.75 -11.24
CA ASP A 233 -15.51 -16.06 -9.86
C ASP A 233 -14.26 -16.36 -9.02
N ALA A 234 -14.07 -15.58 -7.95
CA ALA A 234 -12.96 -15.72 -7.02
C ALA A 234 -12.87 -17.12 -6.39
N GLU A 235 -13.96 -17.88 -6.35
CA GLU A 235 -14.00 -19.25 -5.82
C GLU A 235 -13.51 -20.31 -6.82
N SER A 236 -13.38 -19.95 -8.09
CA SER A 236 -12.97 -20.87 -9.17
C SER A 236 -11.48 -20.82 -9.49
N LEU A 237 -10.75 -19.80 -9.01
CA LEU A 237 -9.38 -19.51 -9.40
C LEU A 237 -8.37 -20.46 -8.73
N THR A 238 -8.48 -20.61 -7.41
CA THR A 238 -7.65 -21.50 -6.62
C THR A 238 -8.51 -22.63 -6.04
N PHE A 239 -8.06 -23.87 -6.22
CA PHE A 239 -8.75 -25.07 -5.76
C PHE A 239 -7.76 -26.16 -5.34
N LEU A 240 -8.23 -27.14 -4.57
CA LEU A 240 -7.45 -28.33 -4.25
C LEU A 240 -7.27 -29.21 -5.49
N LYS A 241 -6.04 -29.68 -5.72
CA LYS A 241 -5.74 -30.66 -6.76
C LYS A 241 -6.50 -31.97 -6.50
N GLU A 242 -6.78 -32.69 -7.58
CA GLU A 242 -7.40 -34.01 -7.49
C GLU A 242 -6.59 -34.95 -6.58
N GLY A 243 -7.29 -35.70 -5.73
CA GLY A 243 -6.69 -36.58 -4.72
C GLY A 243 -6.37 -35.91 -3.37
N TYR A 244 -6.48 -34.59 -3.26
CA TYR A 244 -6.38 -33.87 -1.98
C TYR A 244 -7.76 -33.48 -1.45
N GLU A 245 -8.03 -33.81 -0.19
CA GLU A 245 -9.24 -33.35 0.53
C GLU A 245 -8.93 -32.36 1.66
N GLU A 246 -7.66 -32.26 2.05
CA GLU A 246 -7.18 -31.52 3.21
C GLU A 246 -5.93 -30.70 2.86
N LEU A 247 -5.66 -29.69 3.67
CA LEU A 247 -4.42 -28.92 3.60
C LEU A 247 -3.45 -29.40 4.67
N GLN A 248 -2.17 -29.39 4.35
CA GLN A 248 -1.11 -29.70 5.29
C GLN A 248 -0.06 -28.60 5.27
N PHE A 249 0.27 -28.07 6.44
CA PHE A 249 1.35 -27.11 6.61
C PHE A 249 1.92 -27.18 8.02
N SER A 250 3.18 -26.78 8.16
CA SER A 250 3.82 -26.52 9.44
C SER A 250 4.83 -25.39 9.27
N PHE A 251 4.56 -24.26 9.92
CA PHE A 251 5.37 -23.05 9.77
C PHE A 251 5.61 -22.36 11.11
N PRO A 252 6.75 -21.68 11.29
CA PRO A 252 7.06 -21.01 12.55
C PRO A 252 6.24 -19.73 12.70
N ASN A 253 5.78 -19.47 13.92
CA ASN A 253 5.35 -18.14 14.32
C ASN A 253 6.57 -17.26 14.67
N THR A 254 6.31 -16.01 15.07
CA THR A 254 7.32 -15.02 15.44
C THR A 254 8.12 -15.34 16.71
N SER A 255 7.69 -16.34 17.48
CA SER A 255 8.43 -16.91 18.62
C SER A 255 9.18 -18.20 18.22
N ASP A 256 9.32 -18.48 16.92
CA ASP A 256 9.94 -19.68 16.36
C ASP A 256 9.27 -21.01 16.73
N VAL A 257 8.04 -20.97 17.23
CA VAL A 257 7.25 -22.18 17.49
C VAL A 257 6.55 -22.59 16.20
N LEU A 258 6.79 -23.83 15.77
CA LEU A 258 6.07 -24.45 14.65
C LEU A 258 4.60 -24.63 15.02
N VAL A 259 3.72 -24.18 14.14
CA VAL A 259 2.27 -24.37 14.23
C VAL A 259 1.82 -25.12 12.99
N SER A 260 1.02 -26.16 13.20
CA SER A 260 0.49 -27.00 12.14
C SER A 260 -1.03 -27.06 12.21
N LEU A 261 -1.69 -27.42 11.09
CA LEU A 261 -3.14 -27.60 11.09
C LEU A 261 -3.59 -28.79 11.98
N GLU A 262 -2.67 -29.71 12.30
CA GLU A 262 -2.90 -30.86 13.19
C GLU A 262 -2.85 -30.48 14.68
N ASP A 263 -2.47 -29.24 15.01
CA ASP A 263 -2.37 -28.80 16.40
C ASP A 263 -3.75 -28.83 17.09
N PRO A 264 -3.82 -29.24 18.38
CA PRO A 264 -5.09 -29.39 19.10
C PRO A 264 -6.01 -28.17 19.09
N ARG A 265 -5.45 -26.98 18.88
CA ARG A 265 -6.20 -25.73 18.79
C ARG A 265 -7.19 -25.69 17.62
N PHE A 266 -6.96 -26.47 16.56
CA PHE A 266 -7.76 -26.49 15.33
C PHE A 266 -8.77 -27.65 15.29
N ASN A 267 -8.63 -28.64 16.17
CA ASN A 267 -9.50 -29.83 16.20
C ASN A 267 -10.97 -29.47 16.49
N ASP A 268 -11.89 -30.08 15.74
CA ASP A 268 -13.35 -29.88 15.85
C ASP A 268 -13.83 -28.43 15.66
N LYS A 269 -13.03 -27.59 14.99
CA LYS A 269 -13.33 -26.18 14.72
C LYS A 269 -13.42 -25.89 13.23
N VAL A 270 -14.20 -24.86 12.90
CA VAL A 270 -14.10 -24.22 11.58
C VAL A 270 -12.82 -23.40 11.57
N VAL A 271 -11.97 -23.59 10.56
CA VAL A 271 -10.70 -22.88 10.44
C VAL A 271 -10.71 -22.02 9.19
N VAL A 272 -10.34 -20.76 9.34
CA VAL A 272 -10.08 -19.84 8.23
C VAL A 272 -8.57 -19.66 8.11
N ILE A 273 -8.02 -20.05 6.96
CA ILE A 273 -6.62 -19.82 6.63
C ILE A 273 -6.53 -18.62 5.71
N GLN A 274 -5.76 -17.61 6.11
CA GLN A 274 -5.46 -16.44 5.29
C GLN A 274 -4.05 -16.56 4.71
N ILE A 275 -3.91 -16.75 3.41
CA ILE A 275 -2.62 -16.66 2.71
C ILE A 275 -2.36 -15.19 2.37
N MET A 276 -1.27 -14.62 2.87
CA MET A 276 -1.05 -13.17 2.84
C MET A 276 0.42 -12.77 2.79
N GLY A 277 0.66 -11.47 2.65
CA GLY A 277 1.96 -10.85 2.91
C GLY A 277 1.77 -9.51 3.62
N THR A 278 2.66 -9.14 4.54
CA THR A 278 2.57 -7.87 5.28
C THR A 278 2.75 -6.64 4.38
N TRP A 279 3.26 -6.83 3.17
CA TRP A 279 3.46 -5.82 2.13
C TRP A 279 2.23 -5.58 1.25
N CYS A 280 1.17 -6.38 1.40
CA CYS A 280 0.01 -6.42 0.52
C CYS A 280 -1.18 -5.64 1.14
N PRO A 281 -1.66 -4.54 0.52
CA PRO A 281 -2.76 -3.75 1.08
C PRO A 281 -4.11 -4.45 1.13
N ASN A 282 -4.46 -5.27 0.12
CA ASN A 282 -5.71 -6.05 0.15
C ASN A 282 -5.69 -7.06 1.31
N CYS A 283 -4.52 -7.61 1.61
CA CYS A 283 -4.29 -8.47 2.77
C CYS A 283 -4.46 -7.73 4.09
N LEU A 284 -4.04 -6.45 4.15
CA LEU A 284 -4.25 -5.61 5.33
C LEU A 284 -5.74 -5.40 5.61
N ASP A 285 -6.54 -5.13 4.57
CA ASP A 285 -7.99 -4.93 4.71
C ASP A 285 -8.68 -6.21 5.18
N GLU A 286 -8.34 -7.35 4.59
CA GLU A 286 -8.85 -8.64 5.05
C GLU A 286 -8.40 -8.95 6.48
N THR A 287 -7.14 -8.65 6.84
CA THR A 287 -6.63 -8.83 8.21
C THR A 287 -7.39 -7.97 9.21
N LYS A 288 -7.71 -6.71 8.86
CA LYS A 288 -8.55 -5.83 9.71
C LYS A 288 -9.94 -6.44 9.90
N PHE A 289 -10.57 -6.90 8.82
CA PHE A 289 -11.88 -7.54 8.88
C PHE A 289 -11.88 -8.81 9.75
N LEU A 290 -10.95 -9.73 9.50
CA LEU A 290 -10.83 -10.98 10.25
C LEU A 290 -10.49 -10.72 11.72
N SER A 291 -9.61 -9.75 12.01
CA SER A 291 -9.26 -9.38 13.38
C SER A 291 -10.47 -8.85 14.13
N GLU A 292 -11.25 -7.96 13.52
CA GLU A 292 -12.47 -7.44 14.12
C GLU A 292 -13.53 -8.53 14.31
N TYR A 293 -13.71 -9.39 13.32
CA TYR A 293 -14.62 -10.53 13.41
C TYR A 293 -14.24 -11.47 14.56
N VAL A 294 -12.96 -11.77 14.72
CA VAL A 294 -12.47 -12.63 15.82
C VAL A 294 -12.66 -11.95 17.18
N LYS A 295 -12.37 -10.65 17.30
CA LYS A 295 -12.55 -9.92 18.57
C LYS A 295 -14.01 -9.84 19.01
N THR A 296 -14.93 -9.67 18.06
CA THR A 296 -16.33 -9.34 18.38
C THR A 296 -17.30 -10.51 18.23
N ARG A 297 -16.97 -11.53 17.44
CA ARG A 297 -17.90 -12.60 17.04
C ARG A 297 -17.32 -14.01 17.14
N LYS A 298 -16.07 -14.20 17.57
CA LYS A 298 -15.48 -15.54 17.70
C LYS A 298 -16.35 -16.40 18.62
N ARG A 299 -16.69 -17.58 18.13
CA ARG A 299 -17.24 -18.69 18.90
C ARG A 299 -16.10 -19.66 19.23
N ASP A 300 -16.24 -20.44 20.29
CA ASP A 300 -15.22 -21.42 20.70
C ASP A 300 -14.87 -22.44 19.60
N ASN A 301 -15.76 -22.61 18.62
CA ASN A 301 -15.61 -23.54 17.51
C ASN A 301 -15.09 -22.92 16.21
N PHE A 302 -14.40 -21.77 16.29
CA PHE A 302 -13.85 -21.04 15.13
C PHE A 302 -12.40 -20.61 15.41
N GLU A 303 -11.51 -20.79 14.43
CA GLU A 303 -10.13 -20.30 14.50
C GLU A 303 -9.72 -19.63 13.18
N VAL A 304 -8.76 -18.71 13.29
CA VAL A 304 -8.08 -18.10 12.14
C VAL A 304 -6.59 -18.38 12.27
N VAL A 305 -5.92 -18.57 11.15
CA VAL A 305 -4.46 -18.61 11.06
C VAL A 305 -4.03 -17.97 9.74
N ALA A 306 -3.01 -17.12 9.78
CA ALA A 306 -2.45 -16.53 8.56
C ALA A 306 -1.11 -17.17 8.19
N LEU A 307 -0.88 -17.35 6.89
CA LEU A 307 0.35 -17.86 6.29
C LEU A 307 1.00 -16.71 5.51
N ALA A 308 2.08 -16.16 6.05
CA ALA A 308 2.78 -15.00 5.51
C ALA A 308 3.87 -15.40 4.50
N PHE A 309 3.81 -14.80 3.32
CA PHE A 309 4.80 -14.89 2.24
C PHE A 309 5.45 -13.52 2.05
N GLU A 310 6.72 -13.38 2.44
CA GLU A 310 7.36 -12.09 2.67
C GLU A 310 8.45 -11.74 1.66
N TYR A 311 8.47 -10.47 1.22
CA TYR A 311 9.61 -9.90 0.48
C TYR A 311 10.87 -9.73 1.33
N ALA A 312 10.72 -9.68 2.66
CA ALA A 312 11.83 -9.44 3.56
C ALA A 312 12.99 -10.40 3.29
N LYS A 313 14.18 -9.85 3.03
CA LYS A 313 15.38 -10.63 2.63
C LYS A 313 15.85 -11.62 3.71
N THR A 314 15.46 -11.44 4.97
CA THR A 314 15.82 -12.31 6.10
C THR A 314 14.60 -12.69 6.93
N LYS A 315 14.70 -13.83 7.62
CA LYS A 315 13.69 -14.35 8.55
C LYS A 315 13.37 -13.35 9.68
N ASP A 316 14.41 -12.79 10.31
CA ASP A 316 14.24 -11.81 11.39
C ASP A 316 13.48 -10.56 10.94
N LEU A 317 13.77 -10.07 9.73
CA LEU A 317 13.06 -8.93 9.17
C LEU A 317 11.60 -9.27 8.86
N ALA A 318 11.35 -10.47 8.33
CA ALA A 318 9.99 -10.97 8.09
C ALA A 318 9.19 -11.03 9.39
N PHE A 319 9.76 -11.59 10.47
CA PHE A 319 9.13 -11.63 11.78
C PHE A 319 8.87 -10.24 12.36
N LYS A 320 9.81 -9.30 12.23
CA LYS A 320 9.60 -7.91 12.65
C LYS A 320 8.40 -7.27 11.94
N ARG A 321 8.19 -7.54 10.65
CA ARG A 321 7.03 -7.04 9.88
C ARG A 321 5.73 -7.68 10.33
N ILE A 322 5.75 -8.99 10.54
CA ILE A 322 4.59 -9.72 11.07
C ILE A 322 4.20 -9.15 12.44
N GLU A 323 5.16 -8.94 13.34
CA GLU A 323 4.90 -8.32 14.65
C GLU A 323 4.39 -6.88 14.52
N ARG A 324 4.95 -6.08 13.61
CA ARG A 324 4.43 -4.73 13.33
C ARG A 324 2.97 -4.78 12.91
N LEU A 325 2.61 -5.64 11.95
CA LEU A 325 1.22 -5.81 11.51
C LEU A 325 0.32 -6.24 12.67
N LYS A 326 0.74 -7.26 13.43
CA LYS A 326 0.01 -7.76 14.61
C LYS A 326 -0.27 -6.64 15.61
N ASN A 327 0.72 -5.81 15.91
CA ASN A 327 0.59 -4.73 16.88
C ASN A 327 -0.28 -3.58 16.35
N ARG A 328 -0.09 -3.16 15.08
CA ARG A 328 -0.83 -2.03 14.48
C ARG A 328 -2.31 -2.34 14.26
N VAL A 329 -2.66 -3.59 13.92
CA VAL A 329 -4.05 -4.02 13.70
C VAL A 329 -4.66 -4.68 14.96
N GLY A 330 -3.82 -5.11 15.89
CA GLY A 330 -4.22 -5.90 17.06
C GLY A 330 -4.71 -7.29 16.66
N VAL A 331 -3.94 -8.03 15.86
CA VAL A 331 -4.33 -9.33 15.32
C VAL A 331 -4.40 -10.38 16.44
N PRO A 332 -5.56 -11.00 16.71
CA PRO A 332 -5.76 -11.91 17.84
C PRO A 332 -5.44 -13.39 17.52
N TYR A 333 -4.90 -13.68 16.33
CA TYR A 333 -4.65 -15.02 15.82
C TYR A 333 -3.20 -15.18 15.32
N PRO A 334 -2.67 -16.42 15.23
CA PRO A 334 -1.31 -16.64 14.76
C PRO A 334 -1.12 -16.22 13.30
N ILE A 335 0.01 -15.56 13.04
CA ILE A 335 0.55 -15.36 11.70
C ILE A 335 1.85 -16.16 11.63
N LEU A 336 1.94 -17.08 10.67
CA LEU A 336 3.06 -18.02 10.50
C LEU A 336 3.87 -17.63 9.28
N LEU A 337 5.19 -17.67 9.37
CA LEU A 337 6.07 -17.34 8.25
C LEU A 337 6.24 -18.56 7.33
N ALA A 338 5.49 -18.60 6.23
CA ALA A 338 5.55 -19.66 5.23
C ALA A 338 6.74 -19.48 4.27
N GLN A 339 7.06 -18.23 3.93
CA GLN A 339 8.16 -17.87 3.03
C GLN A 339 8.73 -16.49 3.35
N TYR A 340 10.03 -16.31 3.12
CA TYR A 340 10.69 -15.01 3.10
C TYR A 340 11.70 -14.93 1.93
N GLY A 341 12.20 -13.73 1.65
CA GLY A 341 13.14 -13.45 0.57
C GLY A 341 12.51 -13.35 -0.82
N SER A 342 11.21 -13.62 -0.94
CA SER A 342 10.44 -13.53 -2.17
C SER A 342 8.95 -13.71 -1.88
N SER A 343 8.08 -13.13 -2.71
CA SER A 343 6.65 -13.46 -2.75
C SER A 343 6.27 -14.29 -3.99
N ASP A 344 7.25 -14.88 -4.67
CA ASP A 344 7.06 -15.64 -5.90
C ASP A 344 6.00 -16.74 -5.70
N LYS A 345 4.96 -16.69 -6.53
CA LYS A 345 3.80 -17.59 -6.47
C LYS A 345 4.16 -19.04 -6.81
N ILE A 346 5.17 -19.26 -7.65
CA ILE A 346 5.67 -20.61 -7.97
C ILE A 346 6.31 -21.22 -6.73
N LYS A 347 7.19 -20.49 -6.05
CA LYS A 347 7.79 -20.94 -4.78
C LYS A 347 6.74 -21.09 -3.68
N ALA A 348 5.75 -20.20 -3.66
CA ALA A 348 4.64 -20.31 -2.72
C ALA A 348 3.83 -21.60 -2.92
N ASN A 349 3.63 -22.03 -4.17
CA ASN A 349 2.96 -23.31 -4.48
C ASN A 349 3.72 -24.53 -3.97
N GLU A 350 5.06 -24.48 -3.93
CA GLU A 350 5.86 -25.56 -3.34
C GLU A 350 5.59 -25.72 -1.83
N LYS A 351 5.16 -24.64 -1.16
CA LYS A 351 4.81 -24.64 0.28
C LYS A 351 3.41 -25.17 0.54
N LEU A 352 2.50 -25.07 -0.42
CA LEU A 352 1.13 -25.60 -0.35
C LEU A 352 0.80 -26.42 -1.61
N PRO A 353 1.49 -27.55 -1.86
CA PRO A 353 1.39 -28.26 -3.14
C PRO A 353 0.02 -28.89 -3.40
N MET A 354 -0.84 -28.95 -2.38
CA MET A 354 -2.24 -29.38 -2.45
C MET A 354 -3.08 -28.42 -3.31
N LEU A 355 -2.70 -27.14 -3.40
CA LEU A 355 -3.39 -26.16 -4.22
C LEU A 355 -2.93 -26.27 -5.68
N ASN A 356 -3.85 -26.05 -6.62
CA ASN A 356 -3.52 -25.93 -8.04
C ASN A 356 -2.48 -24.81 -8.26
N HIS A 357 -2.69 -23.65 -7.64
CA HIS A 357 -1.76 -22.54 -7.51
C HIS A 357 -2.29 -21.46 -6.55
N ILE A 358 -1.40 -20.65 -5.99
CA ILE A 358 -1.69 -19.43 -5.22
C ILE A 358 -1.62 -18.27 -6.21
N LEU A 359 -2.79 -17.83 -6.69
CA LEU A 359 -2.87 -16.77 -7.69
C LEU A 359 -2.76 -15.38 -7.08
N SER A 360 -3.20 -15.19 -5.84
CA SER A 360 -3.32 -13.87 -5.23
C SER A 360 -2.95 -13.87 -3.76
N TYR A 361 -2.53 -12.69 -3.30
CA TYR A 361 -2.53 -12.33 -1.89
C TYR A 361 -3.54 -11.19 -1.73
N PRO A 362 -4.59 -11.34 -0.91
CA PRO A 362 -4.88 -12.52 -0.10
C PRO A 362 -5.47 -13.69 -0.91
N THR A 363 -5.37 -14.89 -0.33
CA THR A 363 -6.24 -16.04 -0.67
C THR A 363 -6.74 -16.65 0.63
N THR A 364 -8.05 -16.81 0.78
CA THR A 364 -8.68 -17.29 2.01
C THR A 364 -9.33 -18.63 1.84
N ILE A 365 -9.03 -19.56 2.75
CA ILE A 365 -9.46 -20.95 2.69
C ILE A 365 -10.31 -21.27 3.91
N PHE A 366 -11.48 -21.84 3.67
CA PHE A 366 -12.45 -22.21 4.69
C PHE A 366 -12.44 -23.73 4.87
N ILE A 367 -12.11 -24.17 6.08
CA ILE A 367 -12.06 -25.58 6.48
C ILE A 367 -13.16 -25.85 7.50
N ASP A 368 -13.87 -26.96 7.31
CA ASP A 368 -14.89 -27.40 8.26
C ASP A 368 -14.31 -28.13 9.49
N LYS A 369 -15.18 -28.47 10.44
CA LYS A 369 -14.79 -29.19 11.67
C LYS A 369 -14.21 -30.58 11.45
N ARG A 370 -14.34 -31.14 10.24
CA ARG A 370 -13.81 -32.45 9.86
C ARG A 370 -12.47 -32.31 9.13
N GLY A 371 -11.89 -31.12 9.06
CA GLY A 371 -10.62 -30.86 8.37
C GLY A 371 -10.74 -30.67 6.85
N LYS A 372 -11.96 -30.73 6.29
CA LYS A 372 -12.16 -30.65 4.84
C LYS A 372 -12.24 -29.21 4.36
N VAL A 373 -11.54 -28.90 3.27
CA VAL A 373 -11.68 -27.61 2.59
C VAL A 373 -13.07 -27.54 1.95
N ARG A 374 -13.80 -26.46 2.23
CA ARG A 374 -15.16 -26.22 1.71
C ARG A 374 -15.23 -25.11 0.69
N LYS A 375 -14.34 -24.12 0.81
CA LYS A 375 -14.32 -22.95 -0.05
C LYS A 375 -12.93 -22.35 -0.05
N ILE A 376 -12.51 -21.84 -1.20
CA ILE A 376 -11.33 -21.00 -1.36
C ILE A 376 -11.81 -19.71 -2.03
N HIS A 377 -11.30 -18.57 -1.59
CA HIS A 377 -11.62 -17.26 -2.15
C HIS A 377 -10.30 -16.56 -2.48
N THR A 378 -10.12 -16.17 -3.74
CA THR A 378 -8.87 -15.61 -4.25
C THR A 378 -9.05 -14.14 -4.63
N GLY A 379 -8.25 -13.24 -4.03
CA GLY A 379 -8.26 -11.81 -4.33
C GLY A 379 -8.99 -10.97 -3.30
#